data_AF-A0A1B3NGN5-F1
#
_entry.id   AF-A0A1B3NGN5-F1
#
_cell.length_a   1.000
_cell.length_b   1.000
_cell.length_c   1.000
_cell.angle_alpha   90.00
_cell.angle_beta   90.00
_cell.angle_gamma   90.00
#
_symmetry.space_group_name_H-M   'P 1'
#
loop_
_entity.id
_entity.type
_entity.pdbx_description
1 polymer ?
#
loop_
_entity_poly.entity_id
_entity_poly.type
_entity_poly.pdbx_seq_one_letter_code
_entity_poly.pdbx_strand_id
1 'polypeptide(L)' 'MISDSIALPIAFDLDIARHQRAYVARIRWRDGERVGVAFEAPSSGEIVPLDMARRLKHCEQDNARLKSRIRQLTEAG' A
#
# COMPACT_ATOMS: atom_id res chain seq x y z
N MET A 1 -30.11 25.42 -19.03
CA MET A 1 -28.73 25.42 -18.49
C MET A 1 -28.54 24.08 -17.81
N ILE A 2 -27.75 23.19 -18.41
CA ILE A 2 -27.39 21.90 -17.78
C ILE A 2 -26.34 22.24 -16.73
N SER A 3 -26.52 21.77 -15.50
CA SER A 3 -25.56 22.01 -14.43
C SER A 3 -24.23 21.34 -14.80
N ASP A 4 -23.10 22.06 -14.68
CA ASP A 4 -21.74 21.53 -14.87
C ASP A 4 -21.31 20.56 -13.75
N SER A 5 -22.26 20.06 -12.96
CA SER A 5 -22.01 19.13 -11.86
C SER A 5 -22.04 17.69 -12.38
N ILE A 6 -20.90 17.00 -12.29
CA ILE A 6 -20.78 15.57 -12.59
C ILE A 6 -20.99 14.79 -11.30
N ALA A 7 -21.90 13.82 -11.33
CA ALA A 7 -22.07 12.89 -10.22
C ALA A 7 -20.82 12.00 -10.09
N LEU A 8 -20.22 12.00 -8.90
CA LEU A 8 -19.05 11.18 -8.62
C LEU A 8 -19.46 9.81 -8.04
N PRO A 9 -18.80 8.71 -8.44
CA PRO A 9 -19.09 7.38 -7.90
C PRO A 9 -18.62 7.27 -6.45
N ILE A 10 -19.31 6.49 -5.62
CA ILE A 10 -18.94 6.30 -4.21
C ILE A 10 -17.62 5.53 -4.08
N ALA A 11 -17.38 4.57 -4.98
CA ALA A 11 -16.17 3.78 -5.08
C ALA A 11 -15.86 3.43 -6.54
N PHE A 12 -14.59 3.20 -6.84
CA PHE A 12 -14.11 2.81 -8.16
C PHE A 12 -12.76 2.08 -8.05
N ASP A 13 -12.39 1.35 -9.11
CA ASP A 13 -11.07 0.73 -9.20
C ASP A 13 -10.03 1.75 -9.68
N LEU A 14 -8.98 1.95 -8.89
CA LEU A 14 -7.86 2.83 -9.21
C LEU A 14 -6.63 1.99 -9.61
N ASP A 15 -6.25 2.07 -10.88
CA ASP A 15 -5.06 1.43 -11.40
C ASP A 15 -3.78 2.16 -10.98
N ILE A 16 -2.91 1.48 -10.25
CA ILE A 16 -1.59 1.98 -9.90
C ILE A 16 -0.54 1.29 -10.77
N ALA A 17 -0.16 1.96 -11.87
CA ALA A 17 0.74 1.41 -12.89
C ALA A 17 2.06 0.86 -12.33
N ARG A 18 2.66 1.53 -11.34
CA ARG A 18 3.91 1.07 -10.68
C ARG A 18 3.77 -0.32 -10.06
N HIS A 19 2.58 -0.66 -9.58
CA HIS A 19 2.28 -1.94 -8.95
C HIS A 19 1.60 -2.93 -9.91
N GLN A 20 1.32 -2.51 -11.15
CA GLN A 20 0.55 -3.27 -12.15
C GLN A 20 -0.73 -3.86 -11.54
N ARG A 21 -1.43 -3.05 -10.72
CA ARG A 21 -2.52 -3.52 -9.88
C ARG A 21 -3.58 -2.45 -9.67
N ALA A 22 -4.85 -2.88 -9.71
CA ALA A 22 -6.01 -2.09 -9.35
C ALA A 22 -6.33 -2.21 -7.86
N TYR A 23 -6.75 -1.11 -7.25
CA TYR A 23 -7.22 -1.07 -5.86
C TYR A 23 -8.60 -0.43 -5.79
N VAL A 24 -9.50 -0.99 -4.98
CA VAL A 24 -10.79 -0.35 -4.70
C VAL A 24 -10.55 0.91 -3.88
N ALA A 25 -10.91 2.06 -4.47
CA ALA A 25 -10.79 3.37 -3.86
C ALA A 25 -12.19 3.95 -3.62
N ARG A 26 -12.37 4.61 -2.47
CA ARG A 26 -13.58 5.36 -2.14
C ARG A 26 -13.34 6.84 -2.17
N ILE A 27 -14.32 7.58 -2.67
CA ILE A 27 -14.34 9.04 -2.62
C ILE A 27 -14.52 9.53 -1.18
N ARG A 28 -13.74 10.53 -0.79
CA ARG A 28 -13.81 11.21 0.52
C ARG A 28 -13.64 12.72 0.34
N TRP A 29 -14.45 13.50 1.04
CA TRP A 29 -14.24 14.94 1.13
C TRP A 29 -13.01 15.23 2.00
N ARG A 30 -12.08 16.04 1.47
CA ARG A 30 -10.95 16.58 2.24
C ARG A 30 -11.34 17.87 2.93
N ASP A 31 -12.07 18.71 2.21
CA ASP A 31 -12.67 19.97 2.66
C ASP A 31 -13.96 20.20 1.84
N GLY A 32 -14.57 21.39 1.95
CA GLY A 32 -15.83 21.72 1.26
C GLY A 32 -15.74 21.83 -0.26
N GLU A 33 -14.54 21.90 -0.84
CA GLU A 33 -14.33 22.09 -2.27
C GLU A 33 -13.45 21.00 -2.90
N ARG A 34 -12.79 20.17 -2.07
CA ARG A 34 -11.83 19.18 -2.52
C ARG A 34 -12.22 17.77 -2.13
N VAL A 35 -12.13 16.89 -3.13
CA VAL A 35 -12.26 15.46 -2.98
C VAL A 35 -10.88 14.81 -2.99
N GLY A 36 -10.71 13.77 -2.17
CA GLY A 36 -9.63 12.81 -2.24
C GLY A 36 -10.18 11.40 -2.33
N VAL A 37 -9.27 10.42 -2.31
CA VAL A 37 -9.63 9.00 -2.29
C VAL A 37 -8.92 8.27 -1.16
N ALA A 38 -9.60 7.27 -0.60
CA ALA A 38 -9.03 6.35 0.38
C ALA A 38 -9.15 4.93 -0.16
N PHE A 39 -8.07 4.17 -0.09
CA PHE A 39 -8.08 2.74 -0.41
C PHE A 39 -8.80 1.98 0.69
N GLU A 40 -9.67 1.05 0.32
CA GLU A 40 -10.17 0.08 1.30
C GLU A 40 -9.02 -0.84 1.71
N ALA A 41 -8.90 -1.13 3.02
CA ALA A 41 -7.91 -2.09 3.48
C ALA A 41 -8.19 -3.44 2.78
N PRO A 42 -7.15 -4.16 2.34
CA PRO A 42 -7.37 -5.46 1.76
C PRO A 42 -8.11 -6.33 2.77
N SER A 43 -9.22 -6.92 2.33
CA SER A 43 -9.92 -7.91 3.14
C SER A 43 -8.93 -9.00 3.56
N SER A 44 -9.12 -9.60 4.73
CA SER A 44 -8.23 -10.61 5.33
C SER A 44 -8.02 -11.89 4.50
N GLY A 45 -8.53 -11.94 3.26
CA GLY A 45 -8.32 -13.00 2.26
C GLY A 45 -7.52 -12.57 1.04
N GLU A 46 -6.84 -11.42 1.05
CA GLU A 46 -6.00 -11.01 -0.07
C GLU A 46 -4.87 -12.03 -0.33
N ILE A 47 -4.87 -12.62 -1.53
CA ILE A 47 -3.86 -13.60 -1.94
C ILE A 47 -2.52 -12.89 -2.06
N VAL A 48 -1.62 -13.16 -1.10
CA VAL A 48 -0.24 -12.69 -1.16
C VAL A 48 0.51 -13.51 -2.20
N PRO A 49 1.09 -12.89 -3.25
CA PRO A 49 1.90 -13.60 -4.22
C PRO A 49 3.07 -14.31 -3.55
N LEU A 50 3.30 -15.57 -3.93
CA LEU A 50 4.32 -16.42 -3.28
C LEU A 50 5.75 -15.88 -3.45
N ASP A 51 6.02 -15.14 -4.54
CA ASP A 51 7.29 -14.43 -4.72
C ASP A 51 7.48 -13.32 -3.69
N MET A 52 6.42 -12.57 -3.36
CA MET A 52 6.45 -11.53 -2.33
C MET A 52 6.76 -12.13 -0.97
N ALA A 53 6.10 -13.24 -0.61
CA ALA A 53 6.37 -13.95 0.64
C ALA A 53 7.81 -14.46 0.71
N ARG A 54 8.35 -14.98 -0.40
CA ARG A 54 9.76 -15.42 -0.48
C ARG A 54 10.73 -14.24 -0.30
N ARG A 55 10.47 -13.12 -0.95
CA ARG A 55 11.29 -11.90 -0.83
C ARG A 55 11.28 -11.36 0.59
N LEU A 56 10.12 -11.33 1.23
CA LEU A 56 9.98 -10.91 2.62
C LEU A 56 10.85 -11.76 3.54
N LYS A 57 10.73 -13.10 3.44
CA LYS A 57 11.54 -14.03 4.24
C LYS A 57 13.04 -13.80 4.05
N HIS A 58 13.48 -13.56 2.82
CA HIS A 58 14.89 -13.28 2.53
C HIS A 58 15.37 -11.98 3.20
N CYS A 59 14.58 -10.91 3.07
CA CYS A 59 14.89 -9.63 3.70
C CYS A 59 14.92 -9.74 5.24
N GLU A 60 14.03 -10.53 5.85
CA GLU A 60 14.03 -10.76 7.30
C GLU A 60 15.30 -11.49 7.76
N GLN A 61 15.73 -12.50 7.02
CA GLN A 61 16.98 -13.23 7.31
C GLN A 61 18.21 -12.31 7.21
N ASP A 62 18.28 -11.51 6.16
CA ASP A 62 19.37 -10.54 5.98
C ASP A 62 19.37 -9.50 7.10
N ASN A 63 18.20 -8.98 7.47
CA ASN A 63 18.06 -8.01 8.54
C ASN A 63 18.55 -8.60 9.88
N ALA A 64 18.13 -9.83 10.21
CA ALA A 64 18.59 -10.52 11.41
C ALA A 64 20.11 -10.72 11.42
N ARG A 65 20.69 -11.14 10.29
CA ARG A 65 22.15 -11.31 10.13
C ARG A 65 22.89 -10.00 10.29
N LEU A 66 22.42 -8.92 9.66
CA LEU A 66 23.03 -7.60 9.74
C LEU A 66 22.96 -7.04 11.16
N LYS A 67 21.81 -7.14 11.84
CA LYS A 67 21.66 -6.74 13.25
C LYS A 67 22.61 -7.50 14.17
N SER A 68 22.77 -8.81 13.97
CA SER A 68 23.72 -9.62 14.74
C SER A 68 25.16 -9.16 14.53
N ARG A 69 25.57 -8.89 13.29
CA ARG A 69 26.90 -8.35 12.97
C ARG A 69 27.14 -6.99 13.59
N ILE A 70 26.17 -6.08 13.51
CA ILE A 70 26.26 -4.76 14.16
C ILE A 70 26.49 -4.96 15.64
N ARG A 71 25.69 -5.78 16.32
CA ARG A 71 25.84 -6.04 17.76
C ARG A 71 27.26 -6.53 18.11
N GLN A 72 27.77 -7.52 17.38
CA GLN A 72 29.13 -8.04 17.57
C GLN A 72 30.21 -6.97 17.39
N LEU A 73 30.07 -6.09 16.40
CA LEU A 73 31.05 -5.04 16.13
C LEU A 73 30.95 -3.86 17.11
N THR A 74 29.79 -3.63 17.71
CA THR A 74 29.55 -2.49 18.60
C THR A 74 29.76 -2.84 20.08
N GLU A 75 29.64 -4.12 20.47
CA GLU A 75 29.88 -4.59 21.84
C GLU A 75 31.32 -5.09 22.07
N ALA A 76 32.10 -5.29 21.00
CA ALA A 76 33.49 -5.74 21.08
C ALA A 76 34.53 -4.60 21.01
N GLY A 77 34.09 -3.33 21.06
CA GLY A 77 34.95 -2.14 21.12
C GLY A 77 34.58 -1.27 22.31
#